data_AF-X0VRW3-F1
#
_entry.id   AF-X0VRW3-F1
#
_cell.length_a   1.000
_cell.length_b   1.000
_cell.length_c   1.000
_cell.angle_alpha   90.00
_cell.angle_beta   90.00
_cell.angle_gamma   90.00
#
_symmetry.space_group_name_H-M   'P 1'
#
loop_
_entity.id
_entity.type
_entity.pdbx_description
1 polymer ?
#
loop_
_entity_poly.entity_id
_entity_poly.type
_entity_poly.pdbx_seq_one_letter_code
_entity_poly.pdbx_strand_id
1 'polypeptide(L)'
;MSSVLYYSNNCPHSKRLLAQLAKSSQAKDIHFLCIDRREKHADGGIHIILPTGQRILLPPTVKQVPALMLLHHGNRILQGLKDISNFLKPGQVALNNEATNMNGEPLAFSFSEMGSNLSDNYSYLDMTAEELSAKGDGGLRMRHNYMLINENPTIATPPDTYEP
;
A
#
# COMPACT_ATOMS: atom_id res chain seq x y z
N MET A 1 -6.87 9.18 16.33
CA MET A 1 -7.24 8.40 17.55
C MET A 1 -5.99 8.10 18.38
N SER A 2 -5.81 8.72 19.55
CA SER A 2 -4.56 8.54 20.31
C SER A 2 -4.43 7.12 20.89
N SER A 3 -3.38 6.41 20.47
CA SER A 3 -3.02 5.07 20.94
C SER A 3 -1.56 5.06 21.39
N VAL A 4 -1.20 4.24 22.37
CA VAL A 4 0.20 4.11 22.84
C VAL A 4 0.73 2.73 22.48
N LEU A 5 1.77 2.68 21.66
CA LEU A 5 2.45 1.44 21.29
C LEU A 5 3.72 1.26 22.13
N TYR A 6 3.73 0.21 22.94
CA TYR A 6 4.90 -0.25 23.67
C TYR A 6 5.69 -1.22 22.79
N TYR A 7 6.97 -0.91 22.57
CA TYR A 7 7.87 -1.71 21.75
C TYR A 7 9.24 -1.88 22.40
N SER A 8 10.03 -2.83 21.90
CA SER A 8 11.41 -3.09 22.32
C SER A 8 12.29 -3.29 21.10
N ASN A 9 13.50 -2.74 21.10
CA ASN A 9 14.45 -2.91 20.00
C ASN A 9 15.07 -4.31 19.96
N ASN A 10 14.92 -5.11 21.02
CA ASN A 10 15.46 -6.47 21.08
C ASN A 10 14.48 -7.51 20.55
N CYS A 11 13.22 -7.12 20.29
CA CYS A 11 12.18 -8.04 19.83
C CYS A 11 12.02 -7.97 18.29
N PRO A 12 12.13 -9.11 17.56
CA PRO A 12 11.97 -9.12 16.10
C PRO A 12 10.54 -8.77 15.66
N HIS A 13 9.53 -9.19 16.42
CA HIS A 13 8.12 -8.86 16.14
C HIS A 13 7.85 -7.35 16.24
N SER A 14 8.49 -6.68 17.19
CA SER A 14 8.39 -5.23 17.35
C SER A 14 9.03 -4.50 16.17
N LYS A 15 10.23 -4.92 15.73
CA LYS A 15 10.88 -4.33 14.55
C LYS A 15 10.04 -4.48 13.29
N ARG A 16 9.45 -5.66 13.08
CA ARG A 16 8.57 -5.91 11.93
C ARG A 16 7.35 -5.00 11.95
N LEU A 17 6.72 -4.83 13.10
CA LEU A 17 5.55 -3.96 13.28
C LEU A 17 5.91 -2.49 13.04
N LEU A 18 7.03 -2.01 13.58
CA LEU A 18 7.53 -0.65 13.33
C LEU A 18 7.80 -0.40 11.86
N ALA A 19 8.42 -1.35 11.15
CA ALA A 19 8.68 -1.24 9.72
C ALA A 19 7.39 -1.19 8.89
N GLN A 20 6.33 -1.87 9.32
CA GLN A 20 5.01 -1.78 8.70
C GLN A 20 4.34 -0.42 8.98
N LEU A 21 4.37 0.03 10.24
CA LEU A 21 3.77 1.31 10.64
C LEU A 21 4.47 2.50 10.00
N ALA A 22 5.80 2.46 9.81
CA ALA A 22 6.56 3.52 9.16
C ALA A 22 6.12 3.78 7.70
N LYS A 23 5.57 2.77 7.02
CA LYS A 23 5.02 2.90 5.66
C LYS A 23 3.58 3.42 5.65
N SER A 24 2.88 3.36 6.78
CA SER A 24 1.48 3.74 6.89
C SER A 24 1.34 5.17 7.43
N SER A 25 0.35 5.92 6.93
CA SER A 25 0.05 7.26 7.47
C SER A 25 -0.58 7.23 8.87
N GLN A 26 -0.92 6.04 9.39
CA GLN A 26 -1.50 5.83 10.72
C GLN A 26 -0.52 6.09 11.88
N ALA A 27 0.78 6.22 11.60
CA ALA A 27 1.79 6.53 12.61
C ALA A 27 1.56 7.87 13.31
N LYS A 28 0.80 8.81 12.70
CA LYS A 28 0.52 10.13 13.29
C LYS A 28 -0.33 10.07 14.56
N ASP A 29 -1.16 9.03 14.67
CA ASP A 29 -2.10 8.85 15.77
C ASP A 29 -1.55 7.97 16.90
N ILE A 30 -0.34 7.42 16.72
CA ILE A 30 0.26 6.43 17.62
C ILE A 30 1.48 7.04 18.32
N HIS A 31 1.46 7.04 19.65
CA HIS A 31 2.63 7.37 20.47
C HIS A 31 3.50 6.14 20.66
N PHE A 32 4.77 6.24 20.27
CA PHE A 32 5.74 5.16 20.35
C PHE A 32 6.53 5.26 21.66
N LEU A 33 6.45 4.22 22.50
CA LEU A 33 7.21 4.15 23.75
C LEU A 33 8.11 2.91 23.78
N CYS A 34 9.41 3.15 23.86
CA CYS A 34 10.42 2.11 23.96
C CYS A 34 10.57 1.66 25.41
N ILE A 35 10.41 0.35 25.68
CA ILE A 35 10.49 -0.20 27.05
C ILE A 35 11.88 -0.74 27.44
N ASP A 36 12.89 -0.55 26.59
CA ASP A 36 14.23 -1.11 26.80
C ASP A 36 14.93 -0.52 28.02
N ARG A 37 14.71 0.79 28.27
CA ARG A 37 15.24 1.50 29.44
C ARG A 37 14.16 1.57 30.51
N ARG A 38 14.23 0.64 31.47
CA ARG A 38 13.29 0.56 32.59
C ARG A 38 14.00 0.44 33.93
N GLU A 39 13.51 1.16 34.92
CA GLU A 39 13.98 1.12 36.31
C GLU A 39 12.85 0.68 37.24
N LYS A 40 13.21 -0.08 38.29
CA LYS A 40 12.28 -0.37 39.38
C LYS A 40 12.35 0.78 40.36
N HIS A 41 11.25 1.50 40.53
CA HIS A 41 11.17 2.57 41.52
C HIS A 41 10.87 2.00 42.90
N ALA A 42 11.12 2.79 43.95
CA ALA A 42 10.93 2.37 45.35
C ALA A 42 9.51 1.86 45.66
N ASP A 43 8.51 2.35 44.92
CA ASP A 43 7.10 1.97 45.03
C ASP A 43 6.78 0.58 44.42
N GLY A 44 7.79 -0.15 43.94
CA GLY A 44 7.65 -1.45 43.28
C GLY A 44 7.19 -1.38 41.82
N GLY A 45 6.78 -0.20 41.34
CA GLY A 45 6.40 0.06 39.96
C GLY A 45 7.59 0.14 39.00
N ILE A 46 7.46 -0.45 37.82
CA ILE A 46 8.44 -0.34 36.74
C ILE A 46 8.21 0.98 36.00
N HIS A 47 9.24 1.82 35.90
CA HIS A 47 9.20 3.09 35.18
C HIS A 47 10.08 3.03 33.95
N ILE A 48 9.57 3.52 32.82
CA ILE A 48 10.29 3.67 31.56
C ILE A 48 10.95 5.03 31.55
N ILE A 49 12.22 5.07 31.15
CA ILE A 49 12.98 6.31 31.01
C ILE A 49 12.95 6.72 29.55
N LEU A 50 12.29 7.84 29.28
CA LEU A 50 12.30 8.48 27.96
C LEU A 50 13.71 9.01 27.63
N PRO A 51 14.04 9.20 26.34
CA PRO A 51 15.30 9.83 25.93
C PRO A 51 15.51 11.22 26.54
N THR A 52 14.41 11.92 26.83
CA THR A 52 14.38 13.24 27.49
C THR A 52 14.70 13.19 29.00
N GLY A 53 14.85 12.01 29.59
CA GLY A 53 15.06 11.82 31.03
C GLY A 53 13.76 11.76 31.84
N GLN A 54 12.60 12.00 31.22
CA GLN A 54 11.30 11.88 31.89
C GLN A 54 10.98 10.41 32.19
N ARG A 55 10.40 10.15 33.36
CA ARG A 55 9.99 8.82 33.80
C ARG A 55 8.49 8.64 33.60
N ILE A 56 8.10 7.56 32.93
CA ILE A 56 6.69 7.17 32.74
C ILE A 56 6.45 5.84 33.45
N LEU A 57 5.37 5.72 34.21
CA LEU A 57 4.98 4.47 34.84
C LEU A 57 4.49 3.46 33.78
N LEU A 58 5.11 2.27 33.74
CA LEU A 58 4.66 1.18 32.88
C LEU A 58 3.46 0.48 33.54
N PRO A 59 2.30 0.41 32.87
CA PRO A 59 1.14 -0.29 33.41
C PRO A 59 1.44 -1.79 33.57
N PRO A 60 1.07 -2.42 34.71
CA PRO A 60 1.34 -3.84 34.97
C PRO A 60 0.57 -4.79 34.04
N THR A 61 -0.39 -4.26 33.31
CA THR A 61 -1.19 -4.94 32.30
C THR A 61 -0.40 -5.25 31.03
N VAL A 62 0.71 -4.53 30.77
CA VAL A 62 1.62 -4.80 29.64
C VAL A 62 2.67 -5.84 30.06
N LYS A 63 2.38 -7.12 29.82
CA LYS A 63 3.28 -8.23 30.16
C LYS A 63 4.21 -8.64 29.02
N GLN A 64 3.82 -8.36 27.78
CA GLN A 64 4.51 -8.80 26.57
C GLN A 64 4.58 -7.65 25.56
N VAL A 65 5.53 -7.76 24.63
CA VAL A 65 5.81 -6.74 23.61
C VAL A 65 5.93 -7.43 22.25
N PRO A 66 5.34 -6.89 21.16
CA PRO A 66 4.66 -5.60 21.05
C PRO A 66 3.27 -5.57 21.69
N ALA A 67 2.91 -4.43 22.30
CA ALA A 67 1.60 -4.20 22.88
C ALA A 67 1.06 -2.81 22.52
N LEU A 68 -0.18 -2.74 22.05
CA LEU A 68 -0.87 -1.50 21.72
C LEU A 68 -1.94 -1.22 22.77
N MET A 69 -1.85 -0.08 23.43
CA MET A 69 -2.83 0.39 24.40
C MET A 69 -3.75 1.41 23.75
N LEU A 70 -5.05 1.11 23.78
CA LEU A 70 -6.09 1.94 23.20
C LEU A 70 -6.68 2.83 24.30
N LEU A 71 -6.29 4.11 24.33
CA LEU A 71 -6.74 5.06 25.35
C LEU A 71 -8.26 5.29 25.28
N HIS A 72 -8.83 5.28 24.08
CA HIS A 72 -10.25 5.52 23.85
C HIS A 72 -11.16 4.30 24.16
N HIS A 73 -10.59 3.10 24.30
CA HIS A 73 -11.35 1.87 24.58
C HIS A 73 -11.11 1.38 26.00
N GLY A 74 -11.17 2.29 26.99
CA GLY A 74 -11.01 1.95 28.40
C GLY A 74 -9.64 1.35 28.74
N ASN A 75 -8.58 1.83 28.09
CA ASN A 75 -7.22 1.30 28.24
C ASN A 75 -7.09 -0.19 27.88
N ARG A 76 -7.90 -0.68 26.95
CA ARG A 76 -7.75 -2.04 26.41
C ARG A 76 -6.37 -2.20 25.78
N ILE A 77 -5.73 -3.33 26.06
CA ILE A 77 -4.42 -3.67 25.52
C ILE A 77 -4.58 -4.80 24.51
N LEU A 78 -4.08 -4.56 23.30
CA LEU A 78 -3.89 -5.57 22.28
C LEU A 78 -2.45 -6.06 22.37
N GLN A 79 -2.27 -7.36 22.58
CA GLN A 79 -0.95 -7.97 22.72
C GLN A 79 -0.64 -8.82 21.50
N GLY A 80 0.61 -8.75 21.04
CA GLY A 80 1.08 -9.59 19.95
C GLY A 80 0.86 -8.99 18.55
N LEU A 81 1.70 -9.45 17.62
CA LEU A 81 1.78 -8.90 16.27
C LEU A 81 0.49 -9.09 15.47
N LYS A 82 -0.15 -10.26 15.59
CA LYS A 82 -1.36 -10.61 14.80
C LYS A 82 -2.55 -9.73 15.20
N ASP A 83 -2.80 -9.58 16.49
CA ASP A 83 -3.95 -8.82 16.98
C ASP A 83 -3.80 -7.33 16.69
N ILE A 84 -2.59 -6.79 16.87
CA ILE A 84 -2.30 -5.40 16.54
C ILE A 84 -2.44 -5.16 15.03
N SER A 85 -1.89 -6.04 14.19
CA SER A 85 -2.03 -5.89 12.73
C SER A 85 -3.48 -6.00 12.28
N ASN A 86 -4.26 -6.91 12.84
CA ASN A 86 -5.69 -7.05 12.52
C ASN A 86 -6.49 -5.80 12.91
N PHE A 87 -6.14 -5.15 14.02
CA PHE A 87 -6.77 -3.89 14.43
C PHE A 87 -6.41 -2.71 13.50
N LEU A 88 -5.19 -2.68 12.97
CA LEU A 88 -4.71 -1.58 12.10
C LEU A 88 -5.16 -1.73 10.63
N LYS A 89 -5.38 -2.96 10.16
CA LYS A 89 -5.87 -3.28 8.80
C LYS A 89 -7.07 -2.45 8.33
N PRO A 90 -8.19 -2.35 9.06
CA PRO A 90 -9.38 -1.63 8.58
C PRO A 90 -9.09 -0.15 8.29
N GLY A 91 -8.29 0.52 9.11
CA GLY A 91 -7.87 1.90 8.84
C GLY A 91 -7.01 2.01 7.58
N GLN A 92 -6.24 0.97 7.24
CA GLN A 92 -5.34 0.99 6.09
C GLN A 92 -6.14 0.78 4.80
N VAL A 93 -7.14 -0.09 4.86
CA VAL A 93 -8.10 -0.29 3.76
C VAL A 93 -8.89 0.99 3.50
N ALA A 94 -9.35 1.69 4.54
CA ALA A 94 -10.05 2.96 4.38
C ALA A 94 -9.20 4.01 3.66
N LEU A 95 -7.94 4.19 4.09
CA LEU A 95 -7.00 5.11 3.45
C LEU A 95 -6.71 4.73 1.99
N ASN A 96 -6.56 3.42 1.71
CA ASN A 96 -6.32 2.96 0.35
C ASN A 96 -7.54 3.18 -0.55
N ASN A 97 -8.74 2.95 -0.04
CA ASN A 97 -9.98 3.18 -0.77
C ASN A 97 -10.19 4.66 -1.08
N GLU A 98 -9.88 5.56 -0.15
CA GLU A 98 -9.89 7.01 -0.42
C GLU A 98 -8.88 7.36 -1.52
N ALA A 99 -7.66 6.83 -1.45
CA ALA A 99 -6.62 7.07 -2.46
C ALA A 99 -6.99 6.51 -3.85
N THR A 100 -7.77 5.43 -3.91
CA THR A 100 -8.20 4.81 -5.17
C THR A 100 -9.58 5.27 -5.64
N ASN A 101 -10.14 6.34 -5.07
CA ASN A 101 -11.50 6.82 -5.40
C ASN A 101 -12.56 5.71 -5.28
N MET A 102 -12.47 4.87 -4.25
CA MET A 102 -13.32 3.70 -4.03
C MET A 102 -13.26 2.65 -5.13
N ASN A 103 -12.29 2.74 -6.05
CA ASN A 103 -12.14 1.82 -7.17
C ASN A 103 -11.35 0.56 -6.78
N GLY A 104 -10.95 0.45 -5.51
CA GLY A 104 -10.29 -0.74 -4.95
C GLY A 104 -8.89 -0.98 -5.54
N GLU A 105 -8.48 -2.25 -5.54
CA GLU A 105 -7.29 -2.69 -6.26
C GLU A 105 -7.58 -2.72 -7.78
N PRO A 106 -6.59 -2.43 -8.64
CA PRO A 106 -6.79 -2.50 -10.08
C PRO A 106 -7.25 -3.90 -10.48
N LEU A 107 -8.35 -3.94 -11.24
CA LEU A 107 -8.85 -5.21 -11.78
C LEU A 107 -7.82 -5.77 -12.76
N ALA A 108 -7.63 -7.09 -12.74
CA ALA A 108 -6.77 -7.78 -13.70
C ALA A 108 -7.28 -7.69 -15.15
N PHE A 109 -8.48 -7.14 -15.34
CA PHE A 109 -9.08 -6.86 -16.63
C PHE A 109 -9.59 -5.42 -16.65
N SER A 110 -9.42 -4.74 -17.78
CA SER A 110 -10.03 -3.44 -18.05
C SER A 110 -10.92 -3.57 -19.28
N PHE A 111 -12.14 -3.04 -19.20
CA PHE A 111 -13.01 -2.91 -20.37
C PHE A 111 -12.80 -1.58 -21.10
N SER A 112 -12.07 -0.63 -20.50
CA SER A 112 -11.74 0.65 -21.14
C SER A 112 -10.50 0.56 -22.02
N GLU A 113 -9.60 -0.38 -21.75
CA GLU A 113 -8.53 -0.77 -22.66
C GLU A 113 -8.96 -1.99 -23.48
N MET A 114 -9.92 -1.77 -24.37
CA MET A 114 -10.22 -2.71 -25.45
C MET A 114 -9.09 -2.65 -26.49
N GLY A 115 -7.93 -3.18 -26.14
CA GLY A 115 -6.72 -3.16 -26.97
C GLY A 115 -6.17 -4.56 -27.21
N SER A 116 -6.81 -5.31 -28.11
CA SER A 116 -6.21 -6.33 -29.03
C SER A 116 -7.14 -7.49 -29.37
N ASN A 117 -8.23 -7.72 -28.65
CA ASN A 117 -9.09 -8.89 -28.90
C ASN A 117 -10.27 -8.54 -29.81
N LEU A 118 -9.99 -7.95 -30.97
CA LEU A 118 -10.95 -7.94 -32.07
C LEU A 118 -10.60 -9.13 -32.94
N SER A 119 -11.52 -10.09 -33.04
CA SER A 119 -11.35 -11.24 -33.93
C SER A 119 -11.36 -10.75 -35.38
N ASP A 120 -10.46 -11.29 -36.21
CA ASP A 120 -10.42 -11.12 -37.67
C ASP A 120 -11.74 -11.49 -38.38
N ASN A 121 -12.72 -12.03 -37.64
CA ASN A 121 -14.02 -12.44 -38.13
C ASN A 121 -15.10 -11.35 -38.03
N TYR A 122 -14.76 -10.14 -37.56
CA TYR A 122 -15.67 -9.00 -37.57
C TYR A 122 -15.29 -8.02 -38.68
N SER A 123 -16.30 -7.49 -39.36
CA SER A 123 -16.17 -6.48 -40.40
C SER A 123 -16.99 -5.26 -40.00
N TYR A 124 -16.45 -4.05 -40.18
CA TYR A 124 -17.21 -2.82 -40.00
C TYR A 124 -18.35 -2.74 -41.02
N LEU A 125 -19.49 -2.19 -40.59
CA LEU A 125 -20.70 -2.08 -41.41
C LEU A 125 -20.57 -1.10 -42.57
N ASP A 126 -19.56 -0.24 -42.55
CA ASP A 126 -19.28 0.77 -43.56
C ASP A 126 -18.27 0.30 -44.62
N MET A 127 -17.84 -0.97 -44.61
CA MET A 127 -16.92 -1.50 -45.62
C MET A 127 -17.62 -1.88 -46.92
N THR A 128 -16.99 -1.54 -48.04
CA THR A 128 -17.46 -1.90 -49.37
C THR A 128 -17.07 -3.34 -49.73
N ALA A 129 -17.77 -3.95 -50.68
CA ALA A 129 -17.47 -5.31 -51.13
C ALA A 129 -16.07 -5.47 -51.75
N GLU A 130 -15.51 -4.40 -52.32
CA GLU A 130 -14.14 -4.37 -52.84
C GLU A 130 -13.10 -4.41 -51.71
N GLU A 131 -13.35 -3.68 -50.61
CA GLU A 131 -12.48 -3.67 -49.43
C GLU A 131 -12.49 -4.99 -48.67
N LEU A 132 -13.61 -5.72 -48.70
CA LEU A 132 -13.77 -7.07 -48.13
C LEU A 132 -13.17 -8.18 -49.02
N SER A 133 -12.73 -7.85 -50.24
CA SER A 133 -12.09 -8.80 -51.14
C SER A 133 -10.69 -9.18 -50.65
N ALA A 134 -10.19 -10.34 -51.06
CA ALA A 134 -8.83 -10.81 -50.74
C ALA A 134 -7.71 -9.90 -51.29
N LYS A 135 -8.04 -8.96 -52.19
CA LYS A 135 -7.14 -7.94 -52.72
C LYS A 135 -7.40 -6.53 -52.15
N GLY A 136 -8.44 -6.40 -51.32
CA GLY A 136 -8.84 -5.14 -50.69
C GLY A 136 -8.06 -4.86 -49.41
N ASP A 137 -8.10 -3.61 -48.98
CA ASP A 137 -7.35 -3.12 -47.81
C ASP A 137 -8.20 -3.06 -46.53
N GLY A 138 -9.43 -3.60 -46.56
CA GLY A 138 -10.42 -3.48 -45.49
C GLY A 138 -9.94 -4.02 -44.14
N GLY A 139 -9.13 -5.08 -44.15
CA GLY A 139 -8.50 -5.64 -42.94
C GLY A 139 -7.51 -4.68 -42.26
N LEU A 140 -6.90 -3.74 -43.01
CA LEU A 140 -5.94 -2.78 -42.45
C LEU A 140 -6.59 -1.62 -41.69
N ARG A 141 -7.92 -1.48 -41.74
CA ARG A 141 -8.66 -0.53 -40.88
C ARG A 141 -8.63 -0.94 -39.40
N MET A 142 -8.26 -2.20 -39.10
CA MET A 142 -8.11 -2.74 -37.74
C MET A 142 -6.69 -2.61 -37.17
N ARG A 143 -5.85 -1.70 -37.68
CA ARG A 143 -4.46 -1.49 -37.23
C ARG A 143 -4.35 -0.66 -35.94
N HIS A 144 -4.95 -1.14 -34.85
CA HIS A 144 -4.67 -0.55 -33.53
C HIS A 144 -3.34 -1.02 -32.94
N ASN A 145 -2.90 -2.26 -33.28
CA ASN A 145 -1.66 -2.88 -32.76
C ASN A 145 -0.77 -3.53 -33.82
N TYR A 146 -1.11 -3.41 -35.12
CA TYR A 146 -0.37 -4.02 -36.22
C TYR A 146 0.13 -2.95 -37.19
N MET A 147 1.28 -3.21 -37.82
CA MET A 147 1.93 -2.30 -38.76
C MET A 147 2.12 -2.99 -40.11
N LEU A 148 2.09 -2.22 -41.20
CA LEU A 148 2.39 -2.74 -42.52
C LEU A 148 3.89 -3.05 -42.70
N ILE A 149 4.19 -4.04 -43.54
CA ILE A 149 5.58 -4.44 -43.84
C ILE A 149 6.44 -3.31 -44.43
N ASN A 150 5.80 -2.29 -45.04
CA ASN A 150 6.46 -1.14 -45.66
C ASN A 150 6.35 0.16 -44.83
N GLU A 151 5.72 0.13 -43.66
CA GLU A 151 5.66 1.31 -42.79
C GLU A 151 6.93 1.38 -41.93
N ASN A 152 7.50 2.58 -41.80
CA ASN A 152 8.68 2.81 -40.97
C ASN A 152 8.41 4.01 -40.02
N PRO A 153 7.66 3.78 -38.92
CA PRO A 153 7.29 4.84 -38.00
C PRO A 153 8.52 5.28 -37.18
N THR A 154 8.80 6.57 -37.18
CA THR A 154 9.82 7.16 -36.31
C THR A 154 9.19 7.49 -34.96
N ILE A 155 9.79 6.99 -33.88
CA ILE A 155 9.37 7.34 -32.52
C ILE A 155 10.17 8.58 -32.10
N ALA A 156 9.48 9.63 -31.67
CA ALA A 156 10.13 10.80 -31.10
C ALA A 156 10.72 10.43 -29.73
N THR A 157 12.03 10.25 -29.68
CA THR A 157 12.74 10.12 -28.41
C THR A 157 12.98 11.50 -27.80
N PRO A 158 12.95 11.64 -26.47
CA PRO A 158 13.39 12.88 -25.81
C PRO A 158 14.80 13.26 -26.25
N PRO A 159 15.15 14.55 -26.28
CA PRO A 159 16.52 14.97 -26.53
C PRO A 159 17.44 14.40 -25.44
N ASP A 160 18.55 13.80 -25.86
CA ASP A 160 19.52 13.15 -24.97
C ASP A 160 20.37 14.23 -24.28
N THR A 161 19.81 14.87 -23.26
CA THR A 161 20.45 15.95 -22.48
C THR A 161 21.29 15.43 -21.31
N TYR A 162 21.75 14.18 -21.38
CA TYR A 162 22.59 13.60 -20.33
C TYR A 162 24.04 14.09 -20.46
N GLU A 163 24.54 14.82 -19.46
CA GLU A 163 25.96 15.16 -19.30
C GLU A 163 26.56 14.35 -18.13
N PRO A 164 27.74 13.71 -18.30
CA PRO A 164 28.37 12.85 -17.29
C PRO A 164 28.96 13.59 -16.09
#